data_AF-A0A1Y5IGG7-F1
#
_entry.id   AF-A0A1Y5IGG7-F1
#
_cell.length_a   1.000
_cell.length_b   1.000
_cell.length_c   1.000
_cell.angle_alpha   90.00
_cell.angle_beta   90.00
_cell.angle_gamma   90.00
#
_symmetry.space_group_name_H-M   'P 1'
#
loop_
_entity.id
_entity.type
_entity.pdbx_description
1 polymer ?
#
loop_
_entity_poly.entity_id
_entity_poly.type
_entity_poly.pdbx_seq_one_letter_code
_entity_poly.pdbx_strand_id
1 'polypeptide(L)'
;MRRMGELSWELGAAGEEEEEEEQGQEGEEISREEVLALSVELIESIASGKEPLDAARLGSLLWTLSNALLEDLTDRDDLRVPGNSLETFPVELVRNVMGAVETLVVALTFEPEDAVTQRSGHAIPAIGTHRVAAAEIIAVLLQIGCQDIDERIAKLKLPNDGQFVLVSLVRMFFKYSWSSALHATVVRLILAALVSPHEPLWAPMFEGGDESLQGSLAASMKTALATKPISTRDGNVGSVIILANALHELETCDDVERQSVRTTLQEDATWRAAIDGEDSPLANLNNEQAGGLCGPKPQKSPVFMDSGMGANVISSQELLRMLQHISLGQ
;
A
#
# COMPACT_ATOMS: atom_id res chain seq x y z
N MET A 1 22.35 36.33 -57.88
CA MET A 1 22.70 35.39 -56.78
C MET A 1 23.70 34.39 -57.40
N ARG A 2 25.05 34.48 -57.35
CA ARG A 2 26.04 34.62 -56.25
C ARG A 2 25.66 33.71 -55.06
N ARG A 3 26.41 32.67 -54.64
CA ARG A 3 27.84 32.29 -54.84
C ARG A 3 28.06 30.75 -54.90
N MET A 4 29.08 30.35 -55.66
CA MET A 4 29.89 29.12 -55.47
C MET A 4 31.10 29.39 -54.56
N GLY A 5 31.70 28.31 -54.04
CA GLY A 5 33.09 28.20 -53.54
C GLY A 5 33.15 27.62 -52.13
N GLU A 6 33.38 26.31 -51.92
CA GLU A 6 34.61 25.49 -52.04
C GLU A 6 35.46 25.46 -50.76
N LEU A 7 36.18 24.32 -50.61
CA LEU A 7 37.28 23.98 -49.70
C LEU A 7 36.86 23.33 -48.37
N SER A 8 37.60 22.41 -47.74
CA SER A 8 38.73 21.53 -48.05
C SER A 8 39.05 20.86 -46.70
N TRP A 9 39.45 19.60 -46.73
CA TRP A 9 40.01 18.81 -45.64
C TRP A 9 41.23 19.50 -44.99
N GLU A 10 41.34 19.50 -43.65
CA GLU A 10 42.63 19.51 -42.91
C GLU A 10 42.49 18.74 -41.59
N LEU A 11 43.45 17.84 -41.38
CA LEU A 11 43.76 17.15 -40.12
C LEU A 11 44.46 18.12 -39.17
N GLY A 12 44.11 18.12 -37.88
CA GLY A 12 44.86 18.90 -36.89
C GLY A 12 44.48 18.59 -35.45
N ALA A 13 45.42 17.95 -34.75
CA ALA A 13 45.67 17.99 -33.31
C ALA A 13 44.60 17.47 -32.33
N ALA A 14 44.91 16.31 -31.77
CA ALA A 14 44.53 15.93 -30.41
C ALA A 14 45.04 16.95 -29.39
N GLY A 15 44.29 17.14 -28.30
CA GLY A 15 44.80 17.77 -27.08
C GLY A 15 43.71 18.41 -26.23
N GLU A 16 43.17 17.62 -25.30
CA GLU A 16 42.64 18.05 -23.99
C GLU A 16 41.49 19.07 -24.02
N GLU A 17 40.26 18.56 -24.18
CA GLU A 17 39.08 19.22 -23.62
C GLU A 17 38.79 18.59 -22.25
N GLU A 18 38.69 19.48 -21.28
CA GLU A 18 38.69 19.27 -19.83
C GLU A 18 37.63 18.26 -19.39
N GLU A 19 38.05 17.26 -18.62
CA GLU A 19 37.14 16.50 -17.77
C GLU A 19 36.53 17.50 -16.78
N GLU A 20 35.30 17.96 -17.07
CA GLU A 20 34.44 18.52 -16.03
C GLU A 20 34.20 17.39 -15.02
N GLU A 21 35.04 17.36 -13.98
CA GLU A 21 34.72 16.68 -12.73
C GLU A 21 33.38 17.26 -12.26
N GLU A 22 32.27 16.57 -12.57
CA GLU A 22 31.06 16.66 -11.78
C GLU A 22 31.48 16.32 -10.35
N GLN A 23 31.80 17.36 -9.58
CA GLN A 23 31.75 17.34 -8.14
C GLN A 23 30.29 17.08 -7.80
N GLY A 24 29.90 15.80 -7.82
CA GLY A 24 28.78 15.32 -7.06
C GLY A 24 29.03 15.83 -5.65
N GLN A 25 28.25 16.82 -5.23
CA GLN A 25 28.07 17.08 -3.82
C GLN A 25 27.60 15.76 -3.25
N GLU A 26 28.51 15.03 -2.61
CA GLU A 26 28.17 14.01 -1.62
C GLU A 26 27.32 14.76 -0.59
N GLY A 27 26.00 14.81 -0.83
CA GLY A 27 25.07 15.28 0.17
C GLY A 27 25.29 14.39 1.38
N GLU A 28 25.58 14.99 2.54
CA GLU A 28 25.73 14.25 3.78
C GLU A 28 24.54 13.29 3.93
N GLU A 29 24.86 11.99 3.97
CA GLU A 29 23.86 10.95 4.13
C GLU A 29 23.26 11.10 5.53
N ILE A 30 22.05 11.66 5.60
CA ILE A 30 21.36 11.93 6.86
C ILE A 30 21.20 10.61 7.62
N SER A 31 21.64 10.58 8.88
CA SER A 31 21.55 9.37 9.70
C SER A 31 20.10 8.97 9.97
N ARG A 32 19.83 7.67 10.20
CA ARG A 32 18.48 7.16 10.49
C ARG A 32 17.86 7.81 11.74
N GLU A 33 18.69 8.07 12.75
CA GLU A 33 18.29 8.76 13.99
C GLU A 33 17.91 10.21 13.73
N GLU A 34 18.66 10.89 12.87
CA GLU A 34 18.37 12.26 12.45
C GLU A 34 17.08 12.33 11.61
N VAL A 35 16.84 11.38 10.71
CA VAL A 35 15.57 11.28 9.96
C VAL A 35 14.38 11.13 10.93
N LEU A 36 14.51 10.28 11.95
CA LEU A 36 13.47 10.13 12.97
C LEU A 36 13.25 11.44 13.75
N ALA A 37 14.33 12.08 14.21
CA ALA A 37 14.26 13.33 14.95
C ALA A 37 13.58 14.44 14.14
N LEU A 38 13.98 14.61 12.87
CA LEU A 38 13.40 15.57 11.95
C LEU A 38 11.93 15.27 11.66
N SER A 39 11.55 13.99 11.56
CA SER A 39 10.15 13.57 11.38
C SER A 39 9.30 13.97 12.58
N VAL A 40 9.78 13.68 13.79
CA VAL A 40 9.10 14.01 15.05
C VAL A 40 8.94 15.52 15.21
N GLU A 41 10.02 16.27 15.04
CA GLU A 41 10.01 17.75 15.14
C GLU A 41 9.02 18.37 14.15
N LEU A 42 9.04 17.91 12.89
CA LEU A 42 8.12 18.42 11.86
C LEU A 42 6.66 18.12 12.20
N ILE A 43 6.35 16.90 12.67
CA ILE A 43 4.99 16.54 13.07
C ILE A 43 4.51 17.42 14.24
N GLU A 44 5.36 17.64 15.25
CA GLU A 44 5.01 18.50 16.39
C GLU A 44 4.84 19.97 15.98
N SER A 45 5.67 20.46 15.06
CA SER A 45 5.57 21.82 14.51
C SER A 45 4.25 22.02 13.75
N ILE A 46 3.86 21.04 12.93
CA ILE A 46 2.58 21.04 12.20
C ILE A 46 1.40 20.92 13.17
N ALA A 47 1.44 19.97 14.10
CA ALA A 47 0.37 19.73 15.07
C ALA A 47 0.11 20.94 15.99
N SER A 48 1.16 21.70 16.32
CA SER A 48 1.06 22.93 17.11
C SER A 48 0.70 24.18 16.29
N GLY A 49 0.57 24.04 14.96
CA GLY A 49 0.25 25.14 14.05
C GLY A 49 1.38 26.13 13.82
N LYS A 50 2.62 25.78 14.18
CA LYS A 50 3.82 26.61 13.94
C LYS A 50 4.23 26.60 12.47
N GLU A 51 4.07 25.45 11.82
CA GLU A 51 4.33 25.26 10.39
C GLU A 51 3.06 24.76 9.68
N PRO A 52 2.80 25.20 8.44
CA PRO A 52 1.77 24.59 7.61
C PRO A 52 2.18 23.17 7.20
N LEU A 53 1.20 22.33 6.85
CA LEU A 53 1.47 20.99 6.33
C LEU A 53 2.20 21.06 4.99
N ASP A 54 3.45 20.61 4.97
CA ASP A 54 4.15 20.19 3.75
C ASP A 54 4.11 18.66 3.65
N ALA A 55 3.07 18.16 2.97
CA ALA A 55 2.83 16.72 2.83
C ALA A 55 3.97 16.00 2.09
N ALA A 56 4.64 16.67 1.15
CA ALA A 56 5.74 16.07 0.38
C ALA A 56 6.99 15.90 1.24
N ARG A 57 7.37 16.95 1.98
CA ARG A 57 8.51 16.91 2.90
C ARG A 57 8.29 15.89 4.01
N LEU A 58 7.14 15.92 4.67
CA LEU A 58 6.82 14.96 5.73
C LEU A 58 6.75 13.53 5.17
N GLY A 59 6.14 13.35 3.99
CA GLY A 59 6.09 12.07 3.32
C GLY A 59 7.47 11.50 3.00
N SER A 60 8.39 12.33 2.51
CA SER A 60 9.77 11.92 2.21
C SER A 60 10.49 11.40 3.46
N LEU A 61 10.45 12.16 4.56
CA LEU A 61 11.08 11.75 5.82
C LEU A 61 10.51 10.42 6.36
N LEU A 62 9.19 10.28 6.37
CA LEU A 62 8.54 9.05 6.84
C LEU A 62 8.81 7.85 5.93
N TRP A 63 8.92 8.04 4.62
CA TRP A 63 9.30 6.96 3.70
C TRP A 63 10.75 6.53 3.91
N THR A 64 11.68 7.47 4.09
CA THR A 64 13.08 7.14 4.43
C THR A 64 13.14 6.33 5.72
N LEU A 65 12.39 6.72 6.75
CA LEU A 65 12.29 5.99 8.01
C LEU A 65 11.69 4.58 7.82
N SER A 66 10.61 4.47 7.04
CA SER A 66 9.97 3.18 6.74
C SER A 66 10.89 2.22 5.99
N ASN A 67 11.65 2.73 5.01
CA ASN A 67 12.59 1.92 4.24
C ASN A 67 13.75 1.47 5.11
N ALA A 68 14.27 2.34 5.98
CA ALA A 68 15.31 1.96 6.94
C ALA A 68 14.84 0.85 7.91
N LEU A 69 13.58 0.91 8.37
CA LEU A 69 12.99 -0.19 9.16
C LEU A 69 12.91 -1.49 8.37
N LEU A 70 12.45 -1.44 7.12
CA LEU A 70 12.37 -2.61 6.25
C LEU A 70 13.75 -3.24 6.03
N GLU A 71 14.77 -2.43 5.74
CA GLU A 71 16.16 -2.88 5.58
C GLU A 71 16.67 -3.59 6.83
N ASP A 72 16.46 -3.01 8.02
CA ASP A 72 16.94 -3.58 9.29
C ASP A 72 16.22 -4.87 9.69
N LEU A 73 15.00 -5.07 9.19
CA LEU A 73 14.16 -6.23 9.46
C LEU A 73 14.24 -7.30 8.37
N THR A 74 14.84 -6.98 7.22
CA THR A 74 15.00 -7.92 6.11
C THR A 74 15.90 -9.09 6.54
N ASP A 75 15.47 -10.31 6.25
CA ASP A 75 16.16 -11.57 6.59
C ASP A 75 16.35 -11.84 8.09
N ARG A 76 15.59 -11.17 8.96
CA ARG A 76 15.68 -11.31 10.42
C ARG A 76 14.58 -12.19 11.01
N ASP A 77 14.52 -13.45 10.57
CA ASP A 77 13.58 -14.44 11.12
C ASP A 77 13.79 -14.72 12.62
N ASP A 78 14.99 -14.43 13.15
CA ASP A 78 15.34 -14.50 14.57
C ASP A 78 14.53 -13.52 15.46
N LEU A 79 13.89 -12.51 14.87
CA LEU A 79 13.11 -11.52 15.60
C LEU A 79 11.71 -11.99 15.97
N ARG A 80 11.18 -13.00 15.27
CA ARG A 80 9.85 -13.58 15.50
C ARG A 80 9.80 -14.60 16.64
N VAL A 81 10.87 -14.68 17.44
CA VAL A 81 10.99 -15.66 18.52
C VAL A 81 10.20 -15.20 19.75
N PRO A 82 9.40 -16.08 20.39
CA PRO A 82 8.72 -15.76 21.64
C PRO A 82 9.72 -15.31 22.72
N GLY A 83 9.50 -14.12 23.29
CA GLY A 83 10.31 -13.59 24.40
C GLY A 83 11.15 -12.36 24.08
N ASN A 84 11.17 -11.87 22.85
CA ASN A 84 11.69 -10.52 22.57
C ASN A 84 10.77 -9.48 23.26
N SER A 85 11.33 -8.69 24.17
CA SER A 85 10.65 -7.51 24.73
C SER A 85 11.01 -6.26 23.95
N LEU A 86 10.16 -5.24 24.01
CA LEU A 86 10.44 -3.96 23.35
C LEU A 86 11.69 -3.27 23.92
N GLU A 87 11.93 -3.38 25.23
CA GLU A 87 13.06 -2.73 25.90
C GLU A 87 14.41 -3.28 25.45
N THR A 88 14.51 -4.59 25.24
CA THR A 88 15.74 -5.26 24.83
C THR A 88 15.72 -5.67 23.36
N PHE A 89 14.81 -5.11 22.56
CA PHE A 89 14.64 -5.49 21.16
C PHE A 89 15.94 -5.22 20.39
N PRO A 90 16.48 -6.19 19.62
CA PRO A 90 17.85 -6.09 19.09
C PRO A 90 18.03 -5.02 18.00
N VAL A 91 16.94 -4.58 17.36
CA VAL A 91 16.98 -3.49 16.36
C VAL A 91 16.71 -2.16 17.06
N GLU A 92 17.74 -1.31 17.15
CA GLU A 92 17.66 -0.01 17.84
C GLU A 92 16.65 0.94 17.20
N LEU A 93 16.59 0.98 15.86
CA LEU A 93 15.63 1.80 15.15
C LEU A 93 14.18 1.45 15.52
N VAL A 94 13.85 0.17 15.70
CA VAL A 94 12.53 -0.26 16.16
C VAL A 94 12.22 0.30 17.54
N ARG A 95 13.17 0.23 18.49
CA ARG A 95 12.98 0.81 19.83
C ARG A 95 12.75 2.32 19.76
N ASN A 96 13.54 3.03 18.96
CA ASN A 96 13.45 4.48 18.81
C ASN A 96 12.13 4.90 18.18
N VAL A 97 11.71 4.23 17.10
CA VAL A 97 10.42 4.45 16.44
C VAL A 97 9.26 4.16 17.39
N MET A 98 9.30 3.05 18.15
CA MET A 98 8.29 2.75 19.16
C MET A 98 8.27 3.76 20.31
N GLY A 99 9.41 4.36 20.64
CA GLY A 99 9.51 5.49 21.58
C GLY A 99 8.74 6.72 21.10
N ALA A 100 8.72 6.97 19.79
CA ALA A 100 8.08 8.12 19.15
C ALA A 100 6.72 7.81 18.50
N VAL A 101 6.19 6.59 18.62
CA VAL A 101 5.06 6.10 17.83
C VAL A 101 3.79 6.94 18.01
N GLU A 102 3.55 7.46 19.21
CA GLU A 102 2.41 8.34 19.50
C GLU A 102 2.47 9.64 18.68
N THR A 103 3.66 10.21 18.51
CA THR A 103 3.86 11.38 17.65
C THR A 103 3.72 10.98 16.18
N LEU A 104 4.32 9.87 15.76
CA LEU A 104 4.26 9.42 14.37
C LEU A 104 2.82 9.20 13.87
N VAL A 105 1.93 8.66 14.71
CA VAL A 105 0.52 8.46 14.31
C VAL A 105 -0.27 9.76 14.18
N VAL A 106 0.21 10.88 14.73
CA VAL A 106 -0.40 12.20 14.50
C VAL A 106 -0.36 12.57 13.01
N ALA A 107 0.65 12.12 12.26
CA ALA A 107 0.72 12.34 10.81
C ALA A 107 -0.52 11.83 10.06
N LEU A 108 -1.19 10.78 10.56
CA LEU A 108 -2.44 10.26 10.00
C LEU A 108 -3.60 11.26 10.12
N THR A 109 -3.50 12.26 10.99
CA THR A 109 -4.57 13.26 11.19
C THR A 109 -4.47 14.44 10.23
N PHE A 110 -3.31 14.69 9.61
CA PHE A 110 -3.11 15.84 8.73
C PHE A 110 -3.73 15.62 7.35
N GLU A 111 -4.84 16.29 7.04
CA GLU A 111 -5.51 16.18 5.73
C GLU A 111 -4.71 16.93 4.66
N PRO A 112 -4.24 16.24 3.59
CA PRO A 112 -3.63 16.92 2.46
C PRO A 112 -4.70 17.61 1.59
N GLU A 113 -4.25 18.47 0.68
CA GLU A 113 -5.12 19.01 -0.36
C GLU A 113 -5.61 17.92 -1.32
N ASP A 114 -6.83 18.08 -1.83
CA ASP A 114 -7.40 17.19 -2.84
C ASP A 114 -6.54 17.13 -4.10
N ALA A 115 -6.44 15.94 -4.69
CA ALA A 115 -5.66 15.72 -5.90
C ALA A 115 -6.51 16.01 -7.14
N VAL A 116 -6.00 16.83 -8.06
CA VAL A 116 -6.65 17.04 -9.37
C VAL A 116 -6.25 15.91 -10.31
N THR A 117 -7.23 15.13 -10.76
CA THR A 117 -6.97 14.02 -11.67
C THR A 117 -6.74 14.51 -13.10
N GLN A 118 -5.69 14.01 -13.76
CA GLN A 118 -5.33 14.39 -15.14
C GLN A 118 -6.42 14.10 -16.17
N ARG A 119 -7.30 13.11 -15.91
CA ARG A 119 -8.31 12.65 -16.89
C ARG A 119 -9.65 13.36 -16.78
N SER A 120 -10.06 13.77 -15.58
CA SER A 120 -11.39 14.35 -15.36
C SER A 120 -11.35 15.83 -15.01
N GLY A 121 -10.19 16.37 -14.60
CA GLY A 121 -10.07 17.72 -14.07
C GLY A 121 -10.79 17.94 -12.74
N HIS A 122 -11.44 16.91 -12.19
CA HIS A 122 -12.08 16.97 -10.88
C HIS A 122 -11.05 16.72 -9.78
N ALA A 123 -11.17 17.49 -8.71
CA ALA A 123 -10.49 17.26 -7.45
C ALA A 123 -11.12 16.02 -6.78
N ILE A 124 -10.27 15.08 -6.35
CA ILE A 124 -10.65 13.91 -5.56
C ILE A 124 -9.93 13.95 -4.22
N PRO A 125 -10.53 13.41 -3.15
CA PRO A 125 -9.86 13.31 -1.85
C PRO A 125 -8.51 12.61 -1.96
N ALA A 126 -7.43 13.30 -1.58
CA ALA A 126 -6.11 12.71 -1.52
C ALA A 126 -5.83 12.15 -0.12
N ILE A 127 -5.13 11.03 -0.06
CA ILE A 127 -4.65 10.48 1.22
C ILE A 127 -3.38 11.18 1.70
N GLY A 128 -2.51 11.60 0.78
CA GLY A 128 -1.20 12.21 1.08
C GLY A 128 -0.13 11.14 1.33
N THR A 129 1.08 11.39 0.84
CA THR A 129 2.21 10.46 0.94
C THR A 129 2.63 10.20 2.39
N HIS A 130 2.54 11.22 3.25
CA HIS A 130 2.84 11.13 4.68
C HIS A 130 1.92 10.16 5.42
N ARG A 131 0.63 10.12 5.12
CA ARG A 131 -0.30 9.18 5.75
C ARG A 131 -0.03 7.74 5.33
N VAL A 132 0.30 7.53 4.05
CA VAL A 132 0.66 6.20 3.55
C VAL A 132 1.97 5.72 4.21
N ALA A 133 2.98 6.57 4.30
CA ALA A 133 4.24 6.24 4.95
C ALA A 133 4.08 5.98 6.46
N ALA A 134 3.25 6.77 7.16
CA ALA A 134 2.92 6.52 8.56
C ALA A 134 2.22 5.16 8.74
N ALA A 135 1.25 4.83 7.87
CA ALA A 135 0.61 3.52 7.88
C ALA A 135 1.60 2.39 7.59
N GLU A 136 2.59 2.63 6.72
CA GLU A 136 3.63 1.65 6.40
C GLU A 136 4.51 1.34 7.60
N ILE A 137 4.96 2.37 8.34
CA ILE A 137 5.73 2.19 9.58
C ILE A 137 4.97 1.28 10.56
N ILE A 138 3.67 1.53 10.76
CA ILE A 138 2.83 0.70 11.64
C ILE A 138 2.71 -0.74 11.10
N ALA A 139 2.52 -0.91 9.79
CA ALA A 139 2.44 -2.22 9.17
C ALA A 139 3.74 -3.02 9.36
N VAL A 140 4.90 -2.39 9.15
CA VAL A 140 6.23 -2.98 9.33
C VAL A 140 6.45 -3.40 10.78
N LEU A 141 6.08 -2.56 11.75
CA LEU A 141 6.17 -2.88 13.17
C LEU A 141 5.32 -4.10 13.56
N LEU A 142 4.09 -4.18 13.06
CA LEU A 142 3.20 -5.33 13.33
C LEU A 142 3.70 -6.63 12.67
N GLN A 143 4.38 -6.54 11.52
CA GLN A 143 4.96 -7.71 10.84
C GLN A 143 6.11 -8.37 11.62
N ILE A 144 6.64 -7.69 12.63
CA ILE A 144 7.62 -8.26 13.57
C ILE A 144 6.97 -9.37 14.41
N GLY A 145 5.68 -9.24 14.77
CA GLY A 145 4.98 -10.19 15.64
C GLY A 145 5.49 -10.19 17.08
N CYS A 146 6.02 -9.07 17.56
CA CYS A 146 6.44 -8.91 18.94
C CYS A 146 5.26 -8.46 19.82
N GLN A 147 4.95 -9.24 20.86
CA GLN A 147 3.79 -8.98 21.71
C GLN A 147 3.80 -7.58 22.34
N ASP A 148 4.93 -7.10 22.84
CA ASP A 148 5.01 -5.75 23.44
C ASP A 148 4.71 -4.63 22.42
N ILE A 149 5.09 -4.84 21.15
CA ILE A 149 4.79 -3.92 20.05
C ILE A 149 3.28 -3.95 19.76
N ASP A 150 2.70 -5.14 19.63
CA ASP A 150 1.27 -5.34 19.39
C ASP A 150 0.42 -4.70 20.50
N GLU A 151 0.76 -4.95 21.76
CA GLU A 151 0.08 -4.38 22.93
C GLU A 151 0.17 -2.85 22.99
N ARG A 152 1.29 -2.28 22.53
CA ARG A 152 1.47 -0.83 22.48
C ARG A 152 0.66 -0.22 21.34
N ILE A 153 0.69 -0.83 20.16
CA ILE A 153 -0.08 -0.40 18.99
C ILE A 153 -1.59 -0.50 19.25
N ALA A 154 -2.04 -1.56 19.93
CA ALA A 154 -3.45 -1.76 20.31
C ALA A 154 -4.03 -0.61 21.14
N LYS A 155 -3.17 0.14 21.86
CA LYS A 155 -3.57 1.28 22.71
C LYS A 155 -3.51 2.62 21.97
N LEU A 156 -2.91 2.67 20.78
CA LEU A 156 -2.74 3.92 20.04
C LEU A 156 -4.07 4.43 19.54
N LYS A 157 -4.31 5.72 19.80
CA LYS A 157 -5.50 6.45 19.39
C LYS A 157 -5.10 7.70 18.64
N LEU A 158 -5.87 8.05 17.62
CA LEU A 158 -5.69 9.33 16.96
C LEU A 158 -6.14 10.48 17.87
N PRO A 159 -5.38 11.58 17.96
CA PRO A 159 -5.68 12.68 18.88
C PRO A 159 -6.92 13.49 18.51
N ASN A 160 -7.36 13.44 17.25
CA ASN A 160 -8.48 14.24 16.75
C ASN A 160 -9.85 13.67 17.13
N ASP A 161 -10.01 12.35 17.17
CA ASP A 161 -11.29 11.67 17.41
C ASP A 161 -11.24 10.55 18.46
N GLY A 162 -10.05 10.24 19.00
CA GLY A 162 -9.86 9.18 19.98
C GLY A 162 -10.06 7.77 19.43
N GLN A 163 -10.17 7.60 18.11
CA GLN A 163 -10.31 6.30 17.46
C GLN A 163 -9.00 5.53 17.48
N PHE A 164 -9.09 4.21 17.62
CA PHE A 164 -7.93 3.34 17.50
C PHE A 164 -7.31 3.47 16.11
N VAL A 165 -5.97 3.52 16.05
CA VAL A 165 -5.24 3.74 14.79
C VAL A 165 -5.62 2.71 13.72
N LEU A 166 -5.78 1.44 14.10
CA LEU A 166 -6.18 0.37 13.16
C LEU A 166 -7.57 0.60 12.58
N VAL A 167 -8.54 0.98 13.42
CA VAL A 167 -9.92 1.31 12.98
C VAL A 167 -9.90 2.51 12.02
N SER A 168 -9.10 3.53 12.33
CA SER A 168 -8.96 4.70 11.46
C SER A 168 -8.34 4.36 10.10
N LEU A 169 -7.33 3.48 10.06
CA LEU A 169 -6.72 3.01 8.81
C LEU A 169 -7.69 2.16 7.96
N VAL A 170 -8.51 1.32 8.58
CA VAL A 170 -9.61 0.61 7.90
C VAL A 170 -10.60 1.61 7.30
N ARG A 171 -11.00 2.64 8.06
CA ARG A 171 -11.89 3.69 7.53
C ARG A 171 -11.27 4.46 6.37
N MET A 172 -9.96 4.77 6.44
CA MET A 172 -9.24 5.41 5.34
C MET A 172 -9.18 4.51 4.10
N PHE A 173 -9.03 3.19 4.25
CA PHE A 173 -9.07 2.23 3.15
C PHE A 173 -10.38 2.30 2.34
N PHE A 174 -11.51 2.53 3.00
CA PHE A 174 -12.80 2.70 2.31
C PHE A 174 -13.05 4.14 1.85
N LYS A 175 -12.58 5.16 2.60
CA LYS A 175 -12.72 6.58 2.23
C LYS A 175 -11.93 6.95 0.96
N TYR A 176 -10.72 6.43 0.81
CA TYR A 176 -9.79 6.84 -0.26
C TYR A 176 -9.69 5.80 -1.37
N SER A 177 -10.79 5.61 -2.10
CA SER A 177 -10.95 4.51 -3.05
C SER A 177 -9.94 4.45 -4.20
N TRP A 178 -9.12 5.48 -4.43
CA TRP A 178 -8.15 5.54 -5.52
C TRP A 178 -6.67 5.43 -5.08
N SER A 179 -6.39 5.10 -3.81
CA SER A 179 -5.02 4.97 -3.30
C SER A 179 -4.53 3.52 -3.22
N SER A 180 -3.99 2.98 -4.33
CA SER A 180 -3.48 1.60 -4.36
C SER A 180 -2.40 1.31 -3.30
N ALA A 181 -1.51 2.27 -3.04
CA ALA A 181 -0.46 2.15 -2.04
C ALA A 181 -1.05 1.99 -0.62
N LEU A 182 -1.98 2.87 -0.23
CA LEU A 182 -2.66 2.75 1.06
C LEU A 182 -3.36 1.39 1.18
N HIS A 183 -4.08 0.96 0.14
CA HIS A 183 -4.79 -0.30 0.19
C HIS A 183 -3.86 -1.49 0.41
N ALA A 184 -2.72 -1.54 -0.28
CA ALA A 184 -1.74 -2.60 -0.10
C ALA A 184 -1.14 -2.62 1.33
N THR A 185 -0.83 -1.43 1.87
CA THR A 185 -0.34 -1.28 3.24
C THR A 185 -1.37 -1.70 4.27
N VAL A 186 -2.62 -1.23 4.16
CA VAL A 186 -3.69 -1.56 5.12
C VAL A 186 -4.04 -3.05 5.08
N VAL A 187 -4.05 -3.69 3.90
CA VAL A 187 -4.25 -5.15 3.81
C VAL A 187 -3.17 -5.89 4.58
N ARG A 188 -1.88 -5.58 4.36
CA ARG A 188 -0.78 -6.21 5.11
C ARG A 188 -0.87 -5.96 6.60
N LEU A 189 -1.22 -4.74 6.98
CA LEU A 189 -1.39 -4.33 8.38
C LEU A 189 -2.49 -5.14 9.07
N ILE A 190 -3.65 -5.26 8.44
CA ILE A 190 -4.78 -6.04 8.97
C ILE A 190 -4.37 -7.50 9.11
N LEU A 191 -3.76 -8.09 8.08
CA LEU A 191 -3.34 -9.48 8.13
C LEU A 191 -2.28 -9.74 9.20
N ALA A 192 -1.33 -8.82 9.40
CA ALA A 192 -0.37 -8.89 10.49
C ALA A 192 -1.06 -8.83 11.87
N ALA A 193 -2.01 -7.91 12.05
CA ALA A 193 -2.78 -7.78 13.28
C ALA A 193 -3.60 -9.04 13.60
N LEU A 194 -4.20 -9.69 12.59
CA LEU A 194 -5.00 -10.91 12.75
C LEU A 194 -4.16 -12.16 13.05
N VAL A 195 -2.85 -12.10 12.88
CA VAL A 195 -1.92 -13.14 13.31
C VAL A 195 -1.51 -12.97 14.78
N SER A 196 -1.69 -11.78 15.35
CA SER A 196 -1.36 -11.53 16.76
C SER A 196 -2.33 -12.26 17.71
N PRO A 197 -1.82 -12.91 18.77
CA PRO A 197 -2.66 -13.48 19.83
C PRO A 197 -3.27 -12.40 20.73
N HIS A 198 -2.86 -11.13 20.61
CA HIS A 198 -3.36 -10.04 21.43
C HIS A 198 -4.70 -9.50 20.89
N GLU A 199 -5.80 -10.08 21.36
CA GLU A 199 -7.17 -9.73 20.94
C GLU A 199 -7.47 -8.20 20.88
N PRO A 200 -7.09 -7.37 21.88
CA PRO A 200 -7.35 -5.93 21.83
C PRO A 200 -6.73 -5.20 20.63
N LEU A 201 -5.74 -5.79 19.96
CA LEU A 201 -5.16 -5.21 18.74
C LEU A 201 -6.18 -5.23 17.59
N TRP A 202 -6.83 -6.36 17.35
CA TRP A 202 -7.67 -6.55 16.15
C TRP A 202 -9.17 -6.46 16.42
N ALA A 203 -9.63 -6.78 17.63
CA ALA A 203 -11.05 -6.85 17.96
C ALA A 203 -11.82 -5.56 17.62
N PRO A 204 -11.30 -4.34 17.90
CA PRO A 204 -12.01 -3.11 17.57
C PRO A 204 -12.35 -2.93 16.08
N MET A 205 -11.62 -3.58 15.16
CA MET A 205 -11.92 -3.51 13.73
C MET A 205 -13.20 -4.26 13.34
N PHE A 206 -13.65 -5.22 14.16
CA PHE A 206 -14.85 -6.02 13.89
C PHE A 206 -16.11 -5.47 14.58
N GLU A 207 -15.96 -4.41 15.37
CA GLU A 207 -17.07 -3.75 16.05
C GLU A 207 -17.76 -2.71 15.15
N GLY A 208 -19.01 -2.35 15.48
CA GLY A 208 -19.73 -1.27 14.79
C GLY A 208 -20.67 -1.70 13.67
N GLY A 209 -20.94 -3.01 13.52
CA GLY A 209 -21.93 -3.53 12.56
C GLY A 209 -21.54 -3.19 11.12
N ASP A 210 -22.33 -2.35 10.43
CA ASP A 210 -22.03 -1.94 9.05
C ASP A 210 -20.71 -1.14 8.92
N GLU A 211 -20.24 -0.49 9.99
CA GLU A 211 -18.95 0.23 10.01
C GLU A 211 -17.75 -0.66 10.37
N SER A 212 -17.99 -1.91 10.76
CA SER A 212 -16.92 -2.88 11.00
C SER A 212 -16.17 -3.20 9.70
N LEU A 213 -15.01 -3.86 9.82
CA LEU A 213 -14.24 -4.34 8.68
C LEU A 213 -15.09 -5.26 7.79
N GLN A 214 -15.72 -6.27 8.36
CA GLN A 214 -16.52 -7.24 7.61
C GLN A 214 -17.81 -6.63 7.04
N GLY A 215 -18.44 -5.71 7.78
CA GLY A 215 -19.61 -4.96 7.30
C GLY A 215 -19.25 -4.06 6.11
N SER A 216 -18.15 -3.32 6.22
CA SER A 216 -17.65 -2.45 5.16
C SER A 216 -17.22 -3.23 3.92
N LEU A 217 -16.58 -4.39 4.08
CA LEU A 217 -16.26 -5.30 2.97
C LEU A 217 -17.53 -5.81 2.27
N ALA A 218 -18.51 -6.30 3.03
CA ALA A 218 -19.78 -6.79 2.50
C ALA A 218 -20.53 -5.70 1.71
N ALA A 219 -20.62 -4.49 2.27
CA ALA A 219 -21.22 -3.34 1.61
C ALA A 219 -20.46 -2.93 0.33
N SER A 220 -19.13 -2.92 0.37
CA SER A 220 -18.29 -2.58 -0.79
C SER A 220 -18.45 -3.60 -1.92
N MET A 221 -18.47 -4.90 -1.62
CA MET A 221 -18.68 -5.95 -2.62
C MET A 221 -20.06 -5.82 -3.28
N LYS A 222 -21.11 -5.60 -2.48
CA LYS A 222 -22.47 -5.39 -3.00
C LYS A 222 -22.55 -4.17 -3.90
N THR A 223 -21.94 -3.05 -3.49
CA THR A 223 -21.89 -1.81 -4.26
C THR A 223 -21.12 -1.98 -5.58
N ALA A 224 -20.01 -2.71 -5.55
CA ALA A 224 -19.23 -3.04 -6.74
C ALA A 224 -20.07 -3.83 -7.76
N LEU A 225 -20.80 -4.85 -7.33
CA LEU A 225 -21.66 -5.64 -8.23
C LEU A 225 -22.81 -4.84 -8.83
N ALA A 226 -23.41 -3.95 -8.04
CA ALA A 226 -24.49 -3.06 -8.50
C ALA A 226 -24.00 -1.98 -9.48
N THR A 227 -22.74 -1.55 -9.36
CA THR A 227 -22.17 -0.50 -10.21
C THR A 227 -21.81 -1.04 -11.59
N LYS A 228 -22.46 -0.48 -12.62
CA LYS A 228 -22.19 -0.75 -14.04
C LYS A 228 -22.04 0.57 -14.80
N PRO A 229 -21.11 0.67 -15.78
CA PRO A 229 -20.16 -0.38 -16.21
C PRO A 229 -19.05 -0.64 -15.18
N ILE A 230 -18.34 -1.78 -15.31
CA ILE A 230 -17.24 -2.15 -14.38
C ILE A 230 -16.18 -1.04 -14.28
N SER A 231 -15.96 -0.30 -15.37
CA SER A 231 -14.99 0.80 -15.44
C SER A 231 -15.32 2.01 -14.57
N THR A 232 -16.53 2.10 -14.00
CA THR A 232 -16.93 3.19 -13.10
C THR A 232 -16.97 2.76 -11.63
N ARG A 233 -16.52 1.54 -11.33
CA ARG A 233 -16.35 1.11 -9.94
C ARG A 233 -15.19 1.86 -9.29
N ASP A 234 -15.23 1.90 -7.97
CA ASP A 234 -14.16 2.41 -7.14
C ASP A 234 -12.82 1.68 -7.37
N GLY A 235 -11.72 2.41 -7.27
CA GLY A 235 -10.37 1.86 -7.53
C GLY A 235 -9.91 0.80 -6.52
N ASN A 236 -10.58 0.69 -5.36
CA ASN A 236 -10.20 -0.21 -4.27
C ASN A 236 -10.86 -1.59 -4.34
N VAL A 237 -11.75 -1.84 -5.31
CA VAL A 237 -12.51 -3.10 -5.42
C VAL A 237 -11.59 -4.32 -5.48
N GLY A 238 -10.46 -4.22 -6.17
CA GLY A 238 -9.46 -5.30 -6.20
C GLY A 238 -8.90 -5.62 -4.80
N SER A 239 -8.57 -4.58 -4.03
CA SER A 239 -8.09 -4.73 -2.65
C SER A 239 -9.18 -5.26 -1.70
N VAL A 240 -10.43 -4.83 -1.89
CA VAL A 240 -11.60 -5.36 -1.16
C VAL A 240 -11.73 -6.87 -1.37
N ILE A 241 -11.59 -7.33 -2.61
CA ILE A 241 -11.66 -8.76 -2.95
C ILE A 241 -10.50 -9.53 -2.31
N ILE A 242 -9.27 -9.00 -2.38
CA ILE A 242 -8.09 -9.63 -1.74
C ILE A 242 -8.32 -9.80 -0.23
N LEU A 243 -8.75 -8.74 0.45
CA LEU A 243 -8.96 -8.78 1.89
C LEU A 243 -10.13 -9.69 2.27
N ALA A 244 -11.23 -9.65 1.52
CA ALA A 244 -12.37 -10.52 1.74
C ALA A 244 -12.03 -12.00 1.56
N ASN A 245 -11.26 -12.36 0.53
CA ASN A 245 -10.76 -13.72 0.35
C ASN A 245 -9.85 -14.15 1.53
N ALA A 246 -8.96 -13.27 1.99
CA ALA A 246 -8.10 -13.58 3.13
C ALA A 246 -8.89 -13.81 4.43
N LEU A 247 -9.92 -13.00 4.71
CA LEU A 247 -10.81 -13.23 5.86
C LEU A 247 -11.62 -14.52 5.71
N HIS A 248 -12.08 -14.83 4.50
CA HIS A 248 -12.79 -16.08 4.23
C HIS A 248 -11.87 -17.30 4.43
N GLU A 249 -10.62 -17.25 3.94
CA GLU A 249 -9.62 -18.29 4.19
C GLU A 249 -9.36 -18.47 5.69
N LEU A 250 -9.25 -17.37 6.45
CA LEU A 250 -9.09 -17.41 7.90
C LEU A 250 -10.25 -18.12 8.62
N GLU A 251 -11.50 -17.94 8.17
CA GLU A 251 -12.64 -18.67 8.74
C GLU A 251 -12.57 -20.19 8.48
N THR A 252 -12.04 -20.59 7.32
CA THR A 252 -11.96 -21.99 6.91
C THR A 252 -10.76 -22.72 7.53
N CYS A 253 -9.78 -21.97 8.03
CA CYS A 253 -8.63 -22.52 8.73
C CYS A 253 -9.04 -23.03 10.13
N ASP A 254 -8.55 -24.21 10.52
CA ASP A 254 -8.83 -24.79 11.84
C ASP A 254 -7.78 -24.43 12.90
N ASP A 255 -7.27 -23.21 12.83
CA ASP A 255 -6.28 -22.70 13.77
C ASP A 255 -6.94 -22.27 15.09
N VAL A 256 -6.55 -22.92 16.19
CA VAL A 256 -7.05 -22.64 17.54
C VAL A 256 -6.73 -21.20 17.96
N GLU A 257 -5.57 -20.67 17.55
CA GLU A 257 -5.15 -19.31 17.92
C GLU A 257 -6.04 -18.24 17.30
N ARG A 258 -6.74 -18.56 16.19
CA ARG A 258 -7.63 -17.66 15.46
C ARG A 258 -9.11 -17.96 15.67
N GLN A 259 -9.44 -18.80 16.65
CA GLN A 259 -10.82 -19.20 16.92
C GLN A 259 -11.74 -18.01 17.21
N SER A 260 -11.25 -17.00 17.93
CA SER A 260 -12.02 -15.80 18.28
C SER A 260 -12.41 -14.99 17.04
N VAL A 261 -11.44 -14.66 16.18
CA VAL A 261 -11.67 -13.98 14.89
C VAL A 261 -12.68 -14.76 14.04
N ARG A 262 -12.50 -16.07 13.93
CA ARG A 262 -13.41 -16.95 13.18
C ARG A 262 -14.82 -16.92 13.74
N THR A 263 -14.97 -16.95 15.06
CA THR A 263 -16.29 -16.90 15.72
C THR A 263 -16.98 -15.56 15.42
N THR A 264 -16.26 -14.45 15.55
CA THR A 264 -16.77 -13.11 15.24
C THR A 264 -17.30 -13.01 13.81
N LEU A 265 -16.54 -13.52 12.83
CA LEU A 265 -16.96 -13.52 11.44
C LEU A 265 -18.15 -14.47 11.19
N GLN A 266 -18.16 -15.66 11.79
CA GLN A 266 -19.23 -16.65 11.62
C GLN A 266 -20.58 -16.21 12.19
N GLU A 267 -20.57 -15.37 13.24
CA GLU A 267 -21.77 -14.82 13.86
C GLU A 267 -22.37 -13.64 13.08
N ASP A 268 -21.61 -13.02 12.18
CA ASP A 268 -22.05 -11.86 11.40
C ASP A 268 -22.86 -12.28 10.16
N ALA A 269 -24.19 -12.17 10.26
CA ALA A 269 -25.11 -12.55 9.18
C ALA A 269 -24.89 -11.76 7.87
N THR A 270 -24.47 -10.49 7.95
CA THR A 270 -24.22 -9.66 6.77
C THR A 270 -22.98 -10.14 6.04
N TRP A 271 -21.92 -10.42 6.80
CA TRP A 271 -20.71 -11.02 6.27
C TRP A 271 -20.99 -12.40 5.65
N ARG A 272 -21.68 -13.30 6.37
CA ARG A 272 -22.06 -14.63 5.84
C ARG A 272 -22.81 -14.53 4.51
N ALA A 273 -23.79 -13.65 4.42
CA ALA A 273 -24.52 -13.41 3.17
C ALA A 273 -23.63 -12.90 2.02
N ALA A 274 -22.51 -12.27 2.33
CA ALA A 274 -21.57 -11.75 1.35
C ALA A 274 -20.58 -12.80 0.80
N ILE A 275 -20.33 -13.87 1.57
CA ILE A 275 -19.32 -14.89 1.23
C ILE A 275 -19.90 -16.29 0.95
N ASP A 276 -21.05 -16.64 1.52
CA ASP A 276 -21.58 -18.00 1.46
C ASP A 276 -22.29 -18.33 0.15
N GLY A 277 -21.85 -19.42 -0.48
CA GLY A 277 -22.48 -19.99 -1.67
C GLY A 277 -21.91 -19.47 -3.00
N GLU A 278 -22.24 -20.19 -4.08
CA GLU A 278 -21.70 -19.91 -5.42
C GLU A 278 -22.21 -18.59 -6.02
N ASP A 279 -23.36 -18.10 -5.54
CA ASP A 279 -23.97 -16.84 -5.95
C ASP A 279 -23.68 -15.67 -4.99
N SER A 280 -22.75 -15.86 -4.05
CA SER A 280 -22.40 -14.81 -3.08
C SER A 280 -21.75 -13.60 -3.78
N PRO A 281 -21.83 -12.39 -3.19
CA PRO A 281 -21.09 -11.23 -3.68
C PRO A 281 -19.60 -11.50 -3.94
N LEU A 282 -18.91 -12.16 -3.01
CA LEU A 282 -17.50 -12.49 -3.17
C LEU A 282 -17.27 -13.48 -4.33
N ALA A 283 -18.08 -14.55 -4.43
CA ALA A 283 -17.97 -15.54 -5.50
C ALA A 283 -18.19 -14.90 -6.88
N ASN A 284 -19.18 -14.03 -7.02
CA ASN A 284 -19.46 -13.30 -8.26
C ASN A 284 -18.30 -12.37 -8.67
N LEU A 285 -17.72 -11.64 -7.71
CA LEU A 285 -16.57 -10.78 -7.98
C LEU A 285 -15.32 -11.58 -8.35
N ASN A 286 -15.06 -12.71 -7.68
CA ASN A 286 -13.98 -13.63 -8.04
C ASN A 286 -14.17 -14.20 -9.46
N ASN A 287 -15.41 -14.55 -9.83
CA ASN A 287 -15.74 -15.03 -11.17
C ASN A 287 -15.51 -13.96 -12.26
N GLU A 288 -15.81 -12.69 -11.96
CA GLU A 288 -15.48 -11.57 -12.87
C GLU A 288 -13.96 -11.44 -13.09
N GLN A 289 -13.13 -11.78 -12.10
CA GLN A 289 -11.66 -11.75 -12.20
C GLN A 289 -11.05 -12.97 -12.91
N ALA A 290 -11.74 -14.12 -12.91
CA ALA A 290 -11.28 -15.33 -13.60
C ALA A 290 -11.22 -15.19 -15.14
N GLY A 291 -11.80 -14.12 -15.69
CA GLY A 291 -11.57 -13.69 -17.07
C GLY A 291 -10.20 -13.03 -17.20
N GLY A 292 -9.19 -13.78 -17.68
CA GLY A 292 -7.78 -13.37 -17.62
C GLY A 292 -7.46 -11.93 -18.00
N LEU A 293 -6.67 -11.25 -17.14
CA LEU A 293 -5.89 -9.99 -17.22
C LEU A 293 -6.41 -8.77 -18.03
N CYS A 294 -7.50 -8.86 -18.80
CA CYS A 294 -8.05 -7.81 -19.65
C CYS A 294 -9.59 -7.70 -19.52
N GLY A 295 -10.16 -8.25 -18.45
CA GLY A 295 -11.61 -8.30 -18.27
C GLY A 295 -12.27 -9.44 -19.06
N PRO A 296 -13.61 -9.46 -19.14
CA PRO A 296 -14.33 -10.54 -19.83
C PRO A 296 -13.80 -10.67 -21.25
N LYS A 297 -13.49 -11.92 -21.66
CA LYS A 297 -13.05 -12.23 -23.04
C LYS A 297 -13.97 -11.50 -24.02
N PRO A 298 -13.44 -10.69 -24.96
CA PRO A 298 -14.28 -10.06 -25.96
C PRO A 298 -15.08 -11.15 -26.65
N GLN A 299 -16.41 -11.11 -26.49
CA GLN A 299 -17.29 -11.98 -27.23
C GLN A 299 -17.08 -11.65 -28.69
N LYS A 300 -16.56 -12.60 -29.46
CA LYS A 300 -16.43 -12.44 -30.91
C LYS A 300 -17.83 -12.15 -31.44
N SER A 301 -18.03 -10.94 -31.99
CA SER A 301 -19.25 -10.67 -32.73
C SER A 301 -19.31 -11.65 -33.91
N PRO A 302 -20.48 -12.16 -34.29
CA PRO A 302 -20.61 -13.10 -35.41
C PRO A 302 -20.16 -12.52 -36.76
N VAL A 303 -19.85 -11.22 -36.83
CA VAL A 303 -19.64 -10.47 -38.07
C VAL A 303 -18.18 -10.55 -38.56
N PHE A 304 -17.24 -11.04 -37.74
CA PHE A 304 -15.80 -11.06 -38.07
C PHE A 304 -15.26 -12.42 -38.59
N MET A 305 -16.12 -13.40 -38.87
CA MET A 305 -15.71 -14.74 -39.32
C MET A 305 -15.55 -14.90 -40.84
N ASP A 306 -15.55 -13.83 -41.63
CA ASP A 306 -15.43 -13.95 -43.09
C ASP A 306 -14.14 -13.34 -43.67
N SER A 307 -13.06 -13.29 -42.89
CA SER A 307 -11.75 -12.87 -43.39
C SER A 307 -10.67 -13.78 -42.84
N GLY A 308 -10.33 -14.79 -43.64
CA GLY A 308 -9.25 -15.72 -43.39
C GLY A 308 -7.87 -15.05 -43.39
N MET A 309 -7.53 -14.38 -42.29
CA MET A 309 -6.20 -13.92 -41.97
C MET A 309 -5.89 -14.38 -40.54
N GLY A 310 -5.07 -15.42 -40.44
CA GLY A 310 -4.61 -15.98 -39.16
C GLY A 310 -3.93 -14.90 -38.32
N ALA A 311 -4.49 -14.63 -37.15
CA ALA A 311 -3.84 -13.81 -36.14
C ALA A 311 -2.64 -14.58 -35.59
N ASN A 312 -1.44 -14.19 -35.98
CA ASN A 312 -0.22 -14.59 -35.29
C ASN A 312 -0.23 -13.96 -33.90
N VAL A 313 -0.72 -14.71 -32.92
CA VAL A 313 -0.57 -14.38 -31.50
C VAL A 313 0.87 -14.73 -31.14
N ILE A 314 1.67 -13.71 -30.78
CA ILE A 314 3.01 -13.90 -30.21
C ILE A 314 2.84 -14.75 -28.94
N SER A 315 3.47 -15.92 -28.92
CA SER A 315 3.40 -16.83 -27.79
C SER A 315 4.08 -16.23 -26.57
N SER A 316 3.67 -16.65 -25.37
CA SER A 316 4.29 -16.21 -24.11
C SER A 316 5.80 -16.47 -24.05
N GLN A 317 6.27 -17.47 -24.81
CA GLN A 317 7.70 -17.77 -24.94
C GLN A 317 8.44 -16.76 -25.84
N GLU A 318 7.80 -16.24 -26.90
CA GLU A 318 8.37 -15.19 -27.74
C GLU A 318 8.39 -13.85 -27.01
N LEU A 319 7.38 -13.57 -26.18
CA LEU A 319 7.31 -12.36 -25.36
C LEU A 319 8.38 -12.37 -24.25
N LEU A 320 8.61 -13.52 -23.61
CA LEU A 320 9.72 -13.71 -22.66
C LEU A 320 11.09 -13.56 -23.32
N ARG A 321 11.27 -14.09 -24.54
CA ARG A 321 12.53 -13.92 -25.30
C ARG A 321 12.78 -12.47 -25.71
N MET A 322 11.74 -11.73 -26.08
CA MET A 322 11.86 -10.31 -26.40
C MET A 322 12.26 -9.49 -25.17
N LEU A 323 11.66 -9.77 -24.00
CA LEU A 323 12.01 -9.09 -22.75
C LEU A 323 13.43 -9.42 -22.27
N GLN A 324 13.88 -10.67 -22.48
CA GLN A 324 15.27 -11.07 -22.18
C GLN A 324 16.29 -10.40 -23.10
N HIS A 325 15.95 -10.17 -24.38
CA HIS A 325 16.82 -9.45 -25.30
C HIS A 325 16.97 -7.96 -24.94
N ILE A 326 15.91 -7.34 -24.41
CA ILE A 326 15.96 -5.93 -23.96
C ILE A 326 16.77 -5.80 -22.66
N SER A 327 16.76 -6.82 -21.80
CA SER A 327 17.49 -6.82 -20.53
C SER A 327 19.00 -7.10 -20.65
N LEU A 328 19.51 -7.50 -21.83
CA LEU A 328 20.91 -7.90 -22.03
C LEU A 328 21.70 -7.02 -23.02
N GLY A 329 21.22 -5.81 -23.30
CA GLY A 329 22.00 -4.74 -23.93
C GLY A 329 23.07 -5.17 -24.95
N GLN A 330 22.64 -5.54 -26.16
CA GLN A 330 23.40 -5.34 -27.39
C GLN A 330 22.53 -4.55 -28.37
#